data_AF-A0A6C0E9T9-F1
#
_entry.id   AF-A0A6C0E9T9-F1
#
_cell.length_a   1.000
_cell.length_b   1.000
_cell.length_c   1.000
_cell.angle_alpha   90.00
_cell.angle_beta   90.00
_cell.angle_gamma   90.00
#
_symmetry.space_group_name_H-M   'P 1'
#
loop_
_entity.id
_entity.type
_entity.pdbx_description
1 polymer ?
#
loop_
_entity_poly.entity_id
_entity_poly.type
_entity_poly.pdbx_seq_one_letter_code
_entity_poly.pdbx_strand_id
1 'polypeptide(L)'
;MLFMICPTCGEHLGNKELIYIAEMKAVCDSIGIDDDLVSQGKFDTHPEYVEKRQKIINKLLRRGCCKMRMMNYIDVVQLVTG
;
A
#
# COMPACT_ATOMS: atom_id res chain seq x y z
N MET A 1 4.75 2.10 -8.88
CA MET A 1 4.62 3.57 -8.81
C MET A 1 3.16 3.99 -8.83
N LEU A 2 2.72 4.66 -7.77
CA LEU A 2 1.38 5.23 -7.67
C LEU A 2 1.32 6.52 -8.50
N PHE A 3 0.13 6.92 -8.95
CA PHE A 3 -0.04 8.24 -9.56
C PHE A 3 0.32 9.33 -8.55
N MET A 4 1.14 10.32 -8.94
CA MET A 4 1.47 11.46 -8.06
C MET A 4 0.24 12.23 -7.59
N ILE A 5 -0.80 12.25 -8.43
CA ILE A 5 -2.09 12.91 -8.19
C ILE A 5 -3.21 11.93 -8.52
N CYS A 6 -4.24 11.85 -7.69
CA CYS A 6 -5.43 11.03 -7.95
C CYS A 6 -6.18 11.58 -9.16
N PRO A 7 -6.29 10.85 -10.28
CA PRO A 7 -6.94 11.36 -11.49
C PRO A 7 -8.46 11.53 -11.35
N THR A 8 -9.06 11.02 -10.27
CA THR A 8 -10.50 11.16 -10.01
C THR A 8 -10.83 12.40 -9.18
N CYS A 9 -9.98 12.81 -8.24
CA CYS A 9 -10.30 13.91 -7.32
C CYS A 9 -9.22 14.97 -7.16
N GLY A 10 -8.10 14.84 -7.87
CA GLY A 10 -6.99 15.81 -7.84
C GLY A 10 -6.15 15.79 -6.57
N GLU A 11 -6.37 14.84 -5.64
CA GLU A 11 -5.61 14.76 -4.39
C GLU A 11 -4.16 14.31 -4.64
N HIS A 12 -3.18 14.97 -4.02
CA HIS A 12 -1.78 14.53 -4.05
C HIS A 12 -1.58 13.21 -3.29
N LEU A 13 -0.96 12.23 -3.96
CA LEU A 13 -0.70 10.90 -3.42
C LEU A 13 0.80 10.58 -3.29
N GLY A 14 1.69 11.25 -4.03
CA GLY A 14 3.13 10.87 -4.05
C GLY A 14 3.83 10.90 -2.69
N ASN A 15 3.55 11.91 -1.86
CA ASN A 15 4.06 11.98 -0.49
C ASN A 15 3.43 10.92 0.44
N LYS A 16 2.19 10.50 0.16
CA LYS A 16 1.48 9.48 0.94
C LYS A 16 1.92 8.07 0.57
N GLU A 17 2.37 7.85 -0.67
CA GLU A 17 2.96 6.59 -1.13
C GLU A 17 4.20 6.25 -0.28
N LEU A 18 5.10 7.19 -0.07
CA LEU A 18 6.30 6.98 0.76
C LEU A 18 5.96 6.59 2.20
N ILE A 19 4.97 7.28 2.80
CA ILE A 19 4.52 6.98 4.17
C ILE A 19 3.86 5.59 4.21
N TYR A 20 3.03 5.26 3.22
CA TYR A 20 2.38 3.97 3.11
C TYR A 20 3.41 2.83 3.04
N ILE A 21 4.43 2.95 2.18
CA ILE A 21 5.48 1.93 2.04
C ILE A 21 6.22 1.72 3.36
N ALA A 22 6.61 2.80 4.06
CA ALA A 22 7.30 2.71 5.33
C ALA A 22 6.44 2.08 6.44
N GLU A 23 5.17 2.48 6.57
CA GLU A 23 4.25 1.90 7.56
C GLU A 23 3.94 0.43 7.23
N MET A 24 3.78 0.06 5.96
CA MET A 24 3.55 -1.33 5.54
C MET A 24 4.77 -2.22 5.77
N LYS A 25 5.99 -1.72 5.56
CA LYS A 25 7.21 -2.46 5.89
C LYS A 25 7.27 -2.84 7.37
N ALA A 26 6.94 -1.89 8.25
CA ALA A 26 6.86 -2.16 9.69
C ALA A 26 5.77 -3.19 10.04
N VAL A 27 4.66 -3.22 9.30
CA VAL A 27 3.63 -4.26 9.44
C VAL A 27 4.18 -5.62 9.04
N CYS A 28 4.85 -5.74 7.89
CA CYS A 28 5.47 -6.98 7.44
C CYS A 28 6.48 -7.51 8.46
N ASP A 29 7.39 -6.64 8.92
CA ASP A 29 8.39 -6.97 9.94
C ASP A 29 7.72 -7.47 11.24
N SER A 30 6.62 -6.84 11.65
CA SER A 30 5.90 -7.22 12.88
C SER A 30 5.20 -8.57 12.82
N ILE A 31 4.83 -9.03 11.63
CA ILE A 31 4.11 -10.30 11.41
C ILE A 31 5.07 -11.38 10.91
N GLY A 32 6.35 -11.05 10.67
CA GLY A 32 7.34 -11.97 10.11
C GLY A 32 7.03 -12.35 8.66
N ILE A 33 6.46 -11.43 7.89
CA ILE A 33 6.09 -11.62 6.49
C ILE A 33 7.25 -11.22 5.60
N ASP A 34 7.57 -12.05 4.62
CA ASP A 34 8.49 -11.70 3.54
C ASP A 34 7.83 -10.67 2.60
N ASP A 35 8.46 -9.51 2.44
CA ASP A 35 8.03 -8.40 1.59
C ASP A 35 7.78 -8.86 0.13
N ASP A 36 8.49 -9.89 -0.33
CA ASP A 36 8.32 -10.46 -1.68
C ASP A 36 6.96 -11.15 -1.87
N LEU A 37 6.42 -11.75 -0.81
CA LEU A 37 5.11 -12.42 -0.85
C LEU A 37 3.95 -11.42 -0.84
N VAL A 38 4.15 -10.24 -0.27
CA VAL A 38 3.21 -9.12 -0.30
C VAL A 38 3.08 -8.56 -1.71
N SER A 39 4.20 -8.41 -2.41
CA SER A 39 4.25 -7.93 -3.80
C SER A 39 3.52 -8.85 -4.79
N GLN A 40 3.32 -10.13 -4.44
CA GLN A 40 2.56 -11.10 -5.22
C GLN A 40 1.06 -11.13 -4.91
N GLY A 41 0.57 -10.28 -4.00
CA GLY A 41 -0.84 -10.23 -3.60
C GLY A 41 -1.32 -11.46 -2.81
N LYS A 42 -0.42 -12.35 -2.38
CA LYS A 42 -0.76 -13.59 -1.66
C LYS A 42 -1.20 -13.35 -0.22
N PHE A 43 -0.77 -12.23 0.37
CA PHE A 43 -1.07 -11.86 1.75
C PHE A 43 -2.42 -11.15 1.97
N ASP A 44 -3.16 -10.87 0.90
CA ASP A 44 -4.53 -10.33 0.99
C ASP A 44 -5.55 -11.30 1.60
N THR A 45 -5.11 -12.54 1.87
CA THR A 45 -5.86 -13.56 2.59
C THR A 45 -5.61 -13.57 4.10
N HIS A 46 -4.58 -12.86 4.59
CA HIS A 46 -4.21 -12.85 6.01
C HIS A 46 -4.97 -11.75 6.76
N PRO A 47 -5.89 -12.08 7.68
CA PRO A 47 -6.82 -11.09 8.26
C PRO A 47 -6.12 -9.93 8.98
N GLU A 48 -5.06 -10.23 9.73
CA GLU A 48 -4.29 -9.22 10.48
C GLU A 48 -3.58 -8.22 9.55
N TYR A 49 -3.04 -8.71 8.44
CA TYR A 49 -2.40 -7.87 7.43
C TYR A 49 -3.42 -6.94 6.77
N VAL A 50 -4.58 -7.49 6.39
CA VAL A 50 -5.68 -6.71 5.78
C VAL A 50 -6.18 -5.63 6.73
N GLU A 51 -6.37 -5.95 8.01
CA GLU A 51 -6.82 -4.99 9.02
C GLU A 51 -5.82 -3.84 9.21
N LYS A 52 -4.53 -4.16 9.38
CA LYS A 52 -3.47 -3.15 9.54
C LYS A 52 -3.34 -2.28 8.28
N ARG A 53 -3.37 -2.88 7.09
CA ARG A 53 -3.35 -2.16 5.81
C ARG A 53 -4.53 -1.19 5.69
N GLN A 54 -5.75 -1.64 6.02
CA GLN A 54 -6.94 -0.79 5.98
C GLN A 54 -6.85 0.38 6.95
N LYS A 55 -6.32 0.17 8.16
CA LYS A 55 -6.10 1.25 9.15
C LYS A 55 -5.15 2.32 8.61
N ILE A 56 -4.03 1.92 8.01
CA ILE A 56 -3.06 2.84 7.40
C ILE A 56 -3.71 3.64 6.27
N ILE A 57 -4.39 2.96 5.35
CA ILE A 57 -5.05 3.61 4.20
C ILE A 57 -6.13 4.60 4.65
N ASN A 58 -6.93 4.24 5.66
CA ASN A 58 -7.96 5.11 6.21
C ASN A 58 -7.39 6.35 6.93
N LYS A 59 -6.20 6.24 7.51
CA LYS A 59 -5.48 7.37 8.11
C LYS A 59 -4.92 8.32 7.06
N LEU A 60 -4.38 7.78 5.96
CA LEU A 60 -3.72 8.56 4.90
C LEU A 60 -4.70 9.22 3.93
N LEU A 61 -5.85 8.58 3.67
CA LEU A 61 -6.74 8.95 2.58
C LEU A 61 -8.19 9.03 3.06
N ARG A 62 -8.87 10.12 2.74
CA ARG A 62 -10.30 10.30 3.08
C ARG A 62 -11.23 9.70 2.04
N ARG A 63 -10.93 9.93 0.75
CA ARG A 63 -11.84 9.61 -0.37
C ARG A 63 -11.67 8.16 -0.84
N GLY A 64 -12.78 7.50 -1.12
CA GLY A 64 -12.79 6.11 -1.63
C GLY A 64 -11.98 5.92 -2.90
N CYS A 65 -12.01 6.90 -3.82
CA CYS A 65 -11.23 6.84 -5.07
C CYS A 65 -9.71 6.82 -4.84
N CYS A 66 -9.21 7.47 -3.79
CA CYS A 66 -7.81 7.42 -3.41
C CYS A 66 -7.49 6.11 -2.68
N LYS A 67 -8.35 5.71 -1.75
CA LYS A 67 -8.19 4.45 -0.99
C LYS A 67 -8.07 3.24 -1.92
N MET A 68 -8.92 3.17 -2.94
CA MET A 68 -8.88 2.10 -3.95
C MET A 68 -7.54 2.03 -4.68
N ARG A 69 -6.96 3.20 -5.03
CA ARG A 69 -5.65 3.25 -5.71
C ARG A 69 -4.52 2.76 -4.81
N MET A 70 -4.56 3.13 -3.53
CA MET A 70 -3.56 2.66 -2.55
C MET A 70 -3.73 1.18 -2.21
N MET A 71 -4.97 0.67 -2.15
CA MET A 71 -5.23 -0.75 -1.92
C MET A 71 -4.70 -1.62 -3.06
N ASN A 72 -4.83 -1.17 -4.30
CA ASN A 72 -4.35 -1.88 -5.48
C ASN A 72 -2.89 -1.52 -5.85
N TYR A 73 -2.18 -0.83 -4.96
CA TYR A 73 -0.80 -0.47 -5.19
C TYR A 73 0.09 -1.71 -5.14
N ILE A 74 0.85 -1.93 -6.20
CA ILE A 74 1.91 -2.93 -6.27
C ILE A 74 3.17 -2.21 -6.73
N ASP A 75 4.27 -2.38 -5.99
CA ASP A 75 5.56 -1.83 -6.38
C ASP A 75 6.28 -2.77 -7.36
N VAL A 76 5.81 -2.76 -8.61
CA VAL A 76 6.38 -3.60 -9.69
C VAL A 76 7.84 -3.26 -9.97
N VAL A 77 8.33 -2.08 -9.58
CA VAL A 77 9.74 -1.70 -9.78
C VAL A 77 10.65 -2.65 -9.01
N GLN A 78 10.29 -3.00 -7.77
CA GLN A 78 11.07 -3.95 -6.96
C GLN A 78 11.08 -5.37 -7.55
N LEU A 79 10.03 -5.76 -8.28
CA LEU A 79 9.96 -7.08 -8.93
C LEU A 79 10.89 -7.22 -10.15
N VAL A 80 11.30 -6.11 -10.78
CA VAL A 80 12.08 -6.12 -12.04
C VAL A 80 13.57 -5.95 -11.81
N THR A 81 13.99 -5.32 -10.70
CA THR A 81 15.40 -5.05 -10.38
C THR A 81 16.07 -6.12 -9.50
N GLY A 82 15.56 -7.36 -9.53
CA GLY A 82 16.19 -8.51 -8.88
C GLY A 82 17.61 -8.78 -9.38
#